data_AF-A0A0U1E0D6-F1
#
_entry.id   AF-A0A0U1E0D6-F1
#
_cell.length_a   1.000
_cell.length_b   1.000
_cell.length_c   1.000
_cell.angle_alpha   90.00
_cell.angle_beta   90.00
_cell.angle_gamma   90.00
#
_symmetry.space_group_name_H-M   'P 1'
#
loop_
_entity.id
_entity.type
_entity.pdbx_description
1 polymer ?
#
loop_
_entity_poly.entity_id
_entity_poly.type
_entity_poly.pdbx_seq_one_letter_code
_entity_poly.pdbx_strand_id
1 'polypeptide(L)'
;MVVDLVLDGVDPVPSRGSARHQLTELADRVRAAAARHPAVAPLILTHRHRSPASLNWGESVLAVLTAAGYDGKRRVYAFRALLAYIFGALEIEMLGSLAGPGTSALASLPANEYPLLAETAAVASGIEPDEEFRRGLEILLRALQV
;
A
#
# COMPACT_ATOMS: atom_id res chain seq x y z
N MET A 1 -7.61 -17.28 -12.38
CA MET A 1 -7.43 -17.46 -10.91
C MET A 1 -8.19 -16.36 -10.18
N VAL A 2 -8.57 -16.50 -8.90
CA VAL A 2 -9.28 -15.42 -8.18
C VAL A 2 -8.54 -14.08 -8.22
N VAL A 3 -7.20 -14.12 -8.18
CA VAL A 3 -6.32 -12.95 -8.34
C VAL A 3 -6.55 -12.25 -9.67
N ASP A 4 -6.73 -12.99 -10.77
CA ASP A 4 -6.96 -12.38 -12.08
C ASP A 4 -8.30 -11.67 -12.13
N LEU A 5 -9.35 -12.26 -11.53
CA LEU A 5 -10.67 -11.63 -11.47
C LEU A 5 -10.68 -10.32 -10.68
N VAL A 6 -9.89 -10.25 -9.60
CA VAL A 6 -9.77 -9.02 -8.80
C VAL A 6 -8.96 -7.94 -9.53
N LEU A 7 -7.95 -8.34 -10.29
CA LEU A 7 -7.05 -7.40 -10.98
C LEU A 7 -7.42 -7.10 -12.43
N ASP A 8 -8.42 -7.78 -13.01
CA ASP A 8 -8.78 -7.67 -14.44
C ASP A 8 -9.10 -6.23 -14.89
N GLY A 9 -9.68 -5.43 -13.99
CA GLY A 9 -10.00 -4.02 -14.22
C GLY A 9 -8.90 -3.03 -13.85
N VAL A 10 -7.74 -3.50 -13.39
CA VAL A 10 -6.62 -2.62 -13.02
C VAL A 10 -5.86 -2.28 -14.30
N ASP A 11 -6.04 -1.05 -14.79
CA ASP A 11 -5.21 -0.51 -15.86
C ASP A 11 -3.75 -0.42 -15.35
N PRO A 12 -2.80 -1.15 -15.96
CA PRO A 12 -1.41 -1.11 -15.54
C PRO A 12 -0.68 0.12 -16.09
N VAL A 13 -1.27 0.92 -16.98
CA VAL A 13 -0.58 2.07 -17.60
C VAL A 13 -0.93 3.34 -16.82
N PRO A 14 0.01 3.95 -16.09
CA PRO A 14 -0.25 5.20 -15.40
C PRO A 14 -0.34 6.37 -16.39
N SER A 15 -1.00 7.43 -15.96
CA SER A 15 -1.05 8.71 -16.65
C SER A 15 0.35 9.34 -16.72
N ARG A 16 0.62 10.17 -17.73
CA ARG A 16 1.91 10.89 -17.81
C ARG A 16 2.06 11.85 -16.62
N GLY A 17 3.25 11.90 -16.03
CA GLY A 17 3.54 12.79 -14.91
C GLY A 17 4.89 12.50 -14.25
N SER A 18 5.10 13.02 -13.04
CA SER A 18 6.27 12.68 -12.24
C SER A 18 6.26 11.20 -11.83
N ALA A 19 7.43 10.65 -11.50
CA ALA A 19 7.53 9.28 -10.98
C ALA A 19 6.67 9.09 -9.73
N ARG A 20 6.68 10.04 -8.79
CA ARG A 20 5.75 10.07 -7.66
C ARG A 20 4.29 9.90 -8.08
N HIS A 21 3.81 10.72 -9.01
CA HIS A 21 2.41 10.68 -9.43
C HIS A 21 2.04 9.32 -10.03
N GLN A 22 2.88 8.80 -10.93
CA GLN A 22 2.65 7.51 -11.57
C GLN A 22 2.65 6.34 -10.57
N LEU A 23 3.58 6.35 -9.60
CA LEU A 23 3.63 5.32 -8.55
C LEU A 23 2.44 5.41 -7.58
N THR A 24 2.00 6.63 -7.23
CA THR A 24 0.79 6.84 -6.44
C THR A 24 -0.43 6.30 -7.16
N GLU A 25 -0.60 6.61 -8.43
CA GLU A 25 -1.72 6.13 -9.24
C GLU A 25 -1.76 4.60 -9.34
N LEU A 26 -0.60 3.97 -9.60
CA LEU A 26 -0.50 2.50 -9.64
C LEU A 26 -0.83 1.85 -8.29
N ALA A 27 -0.40 2.46 -7.19
CA ALA A 27 -0.69 2.00 -5.83
C ALA A 27 -2.18 2.13 -5.48
N ASP A 28 -2.79 3.27 -5.81
CA ASP A 28 -4.21 3.51 -5.56
C ASP A 28 -5.09 2.55 -6.36
N ARG A 29 -4.77 2.29 -7.63
CA ARG A 29 -5.53 1.36 -8.49
C ARG A 29 -5.51 -0.07 -7.94
N VAL A 30 -4.35 -0.57 -7.52
CA VAL A 30 -4.25 -1.93 -6.95
C VAL A 30 -4.92 -2.02 -5.57
N ARG A 31 -4.79 -0.98 -4.73
CA ARG A 31 -5.52 -0.90 -3.45
C ARG A 31 -7.03 -0.90 -3.68
N ALA A 32 -7.54 -0.07 -4.57
CA ALA A 32 -8.97 0.01 -4.88
C ALA A 32 -9.55 -1.31 -5.41
N ALA A 33 -8.77 -2.04 -6.22
CA ALA A 33 -9.15 -3.38 -6.66
C ALA A 33 -9.19 -4.38 -5.50
N ALA A 34 -8.16 -4.38 -4.65
CA ALA A 34 -8.06 -5.29 -3.52
C ALA A 34 -9.06 -4.97 -2.38
N ALA A 35 -9.44 -3.72 -2.18
CA ALA A 35 -10.33 -3.28 -1.10
C ALA A 35 -11.73 -3.93 -1.18
N ARG A 36 -12.19 -4.32 -2.37
CA ARG A 36 -13.47 -5.06 -2.53
C ARG A 36 -13.36 -6.52 -2.05
N HIS A 37 -12.15 -7.08 -2.02
CA HIS A 37 -11.87 -8.44 -1.63
C HIS A 37 -10.57 -8.53 -0.81
N PRO A 38 -10.52 -7.99 0.43
CA PRO A 38 -9.28 -7.82 1.18
C PRO A 38 -8.48 -9.12 1.38
N ALA A 39 -9.17 -10.25 1.52
CA ALA A 39 -8.57 -11.59 1.63
C ALA A 39 -7.77 -12.04 0.39
N VAL A 40 -7.84 -11.29 -0.72
CA VAL A 40 -7.09 -11.56 -1.95
C VAL A 40 -5.67 -10.96 -1.90
N ALA A 41 -5.38 -10.00 -1.00
CA ALA A 41 -4.05 -9.39 -0.90
C ALA A 41 -2.90 -10.41 -0.71
N PRO A 42 -2.99 -11.40 0.19
CA PRO A 42 -1.96 -12.45 0.30
C PRO A 42 -1.85 -13.29 -0.98
N LEU A 43 -2.98 -13.58 -1.63
CA LEU A 43 -3.02 -14.38 -2.85
C LEU A 43 -2.34 -13.67 -4.03
N ILE A 44 -2.48 -12.34 -4.15
CA ILE A 44 -1.76 -11.54 -5.15
C ILE A 44 -0.25 -11.76 -4.98
N LEU A 45 0.27 -11.67 -3.75
CA LEU A 45 1.69 -11.85 -3.46
C LEU A 45 2.16 -13.29 -3.74
N THR A 46 1.38 -14.30 -3.35
CA THR A 46 1.71 -15.72 -3.56
C THR A 46 1.72 -16.09 -5.04
N HIS A 47 0.76 -15.56 -5.82
CA HIS A 47 0.54 -15.95 -7.20
C HIS A 47 0.98 -14.91 -8.24
N ARG A 48 1.72 -13.87 -7.82
CA ARG A 48 2.22 -12.78 -8.69
C ARG A 48 2.95 -13.22 -9.96
N HIS A 49 3.51 -14.44 -9.97
CA HIS A 49 4.25 -15.01 -11.09
C HIS A 49 3.37 -15.74 -12.12
N ARG A 50 2.08 -15.97 -11.81
CA ARG A 50 1.12 -16.69 -12.67
C ARG A 50 -0.03 -15.82 -13.16
N SER A 51 -0.23 -14.65 -12.54
CA SER A 51 -1.28 -13.71 -12.92
C SER A 51 -0.74 -12.70 -13.94
N PRO A 52 -1.26 -12.66 -15.18
CA PRO A 52 -0.88 -11.66 -16.17
C PRO A 52 -1.09 -10.23 -15.66
N ALA A 53 -2.19 -9.97 -14.93
CA ALA A 53 -2.47 -8.67 -14.36
C ALA A 53 -1.42 -8.24 -13.32
N SER A 54 -0.98 -9.17 -12.45
CA SER A 54 0.10 -8.91 -11.49
C SER A 54 1.45 -8.67 -12.18
N LEU A 55 1.75 -9.43 -13.24
CA LEU A 55 2.97 -9.26 -14.03
C LEU A 55 2.98 -7.90 -14.73
N ASN A 56 1.90 -7.52 -15.40
CA ASN A 56 1.78 -6.24 -16.11
C ASN A 56 1.88 -5.05 -15.15
N TRP A 57 1.16 -5.11 -14.02
CA TRP A 57 1.24 -4.05 -13.01
C TRP A 57 2.65 -3.94 -12.42
N GLY A 58 3.30 -5.08 -12.12
CA GLY A 58 4.68 -5.11 -11.63
C GLY A 58 5.68 -4.54 -12.65
N GLU A 59 5.51 -4.86 -13.92
CA GLU A 59 6.34 -4.34 -15.02
C GLU A 59 6.18 -2.82 -15.14
N SER A 60 4.96 -2.30 -15.04
CA SER A 60 4.71 -0.85 -15.05
C SER A 60 5.38 -0.14 -13.88
N VAL A 61 5.27 -0.66 -12.65
CA VAL A 61 5.98 -0.09 -11.49
C VAL A 61 7.49 -0.07 -11.75
N LEU A 62 8.05 -1.16 -12.27
CA LEU A 62 9.47 -1.26 -12.61
C LEU A 62 9.88 -0.30 -13.73
N ALA A 63 9.01 -0.05 -14.72
CA ALA A 63 9.25 0.91 -15.78
C ALA A 63 9.34 2.35 -15.23
N VAL A 64 8.43 2.73 -14.33
CA VAL A 64 8.45 4.04 -13.66
C VAL A 64 9.72 4.21 -12.82
N LEU A 65 10.07 3.20 -12.02
CA LEU A 65 11.31 3.22 -11.23
C LEU A 65 12.55 3.35 -12.14
N THR A 66 12.59 2.62 -13.25
CA THR A 66 13.69 2.68 -14.21
C THR A 66 13.82 4.07 -14.83
N ALA A 67 12.69 4.67 -15.23
CA ALA A 67 12.67 6.04 -15.74
C ALA A 67 13.12 7.09 -14.69
N ALA A 68 12.90 6.80 -13.41
CA ALA A 68 13.39 7.61 -12.29
C ALA A 68 14.87 7.34 -11.92
N GLY A 69 15.60 6.53 -12.69
CA GLY A 69 17.02 6.26 -12.49
C GLY A 69 17.33 5.13 -11.50
N TYR A 70 16.34 4.29 -11.14
CA TYR A 70 16.58 3.09 -10.34
C TYR A 70 17.00 1.92 -11.22
N ASP A 71 18.09 1.27 -10.86
CA ASP A 71 18.62 0.09 -11.54
C ASP A 71 19.13 -0.98 -10.55
N GLY A 72 19.52 -2.14 -11.09
CA GLY A 72 20.16 -3.23 -10.36
C GLY A 72 19.50 -3.54 -9.00
N LYS A 73 20.31 -3.55 -7.95
CA LYS A 73 19.85 -3.81 -6.57
C LYS A 73 18.94 -2.70 -6.04
N ARG A 74 19.19 -1.44 -6.39
CA ARG A 74 18.38 -0.30 -5.92
C ARG A 74 16.93 -0.42 -6.41
N ARG A 75 16.72 -0.81 -7.66
CA ARG A 75 15.39 -1.07 -8.22
C ARG A 75 14.68 -2.22 -7.51
N VAL A 76 15.41 -3.29 -7.19
CA VAL A 76 14.86 -4.42 -6.41
C VAL A 76 14.37 -3.94 -5.05
N TYR A 77 15.19 -3.19 -4.31
CA TYR A 77 14.81 -2.70 -2.98
C TYR A 77 13.62 -1.73 -3.03
N ALA A 78 13.63 -0.78 -3.96
CA ALA A 78 12.52 0.16 -4.14
C ALA A 78 11.20 -0.56 -4.48
N PHE A 79 11.25 -1.52 -5.41
CA PHE A 79 10.09 -2.32 -5.78
C PHE A 79 9.57 -3.13 -4.58
N ARG A 80 10.45 -3.80 -3.84
CA ARG A 80 10.06 -4.58 -2.66
C ARG A 80 9.50 -3.70 -1.53
N ALA A 81 10.04 -2.50 -1.33
CA ALA A 81 9.53 -1.54 -0.35
C ALA A 81 8.11 -1.06 -0.71
N LEU A 82 7.87 -0.74 -1.99
CA LEU A 82 6.54 -0.38 -2.48
C LEU A 82 5.53 -1.51 -2.26
N LEU A 83 5.88 -2.74 -2.64
CA LEU A 83 5.01 -3.91 -2.39
C LEU A 83 4.72 -4.08 -0.90
N ALA A 84 5.75 -4.02 -0.05
CA ALA A 84 5.60 -4.20 1.39
C ALA A 84 4.65 -3.15 1.98
N TYR A 85 4.78 -1.89 1.55
CA TYR A 85 3.89 -0.83 1.99
C TYR A 85 2.46 -1.06 1.51
N ILE A 86 2.25 -1.24 0.19
CA ILE A 86 0.90 -1.33 -0.39
C ILE A 86 0.12 -2.49 0.20
N PHE A 87 0.70 -3.69 0.21
CA PHE A 87 0.01 -4.88 0.67
C PHE A 87 -0.03 -4.98 2.20
N GLY A 88 0.99 -4.47 2.89
CA GLY A 88 0.96 -4.37 4.36
C GLY A 88 -0.11 -3.39 4.84
N ALA A 89 -0.27 -2.25 4.16
CA ALA A 89 -1.32 -1.29 4.48
C ALA A 89 -2.73 -1.89 4.26
N LEU A 90 -2.93 -2.67 3.19
CA LEU A 90 -4.19 -3.41 2.97
C LEU A 90 -4.48 -4.42 4.10
N GLU A 91 -3.45 -5.13 4.59
CA GLU A 91 -3.61 -6.05 5.72
C GLU A 91 -3.90 -5.31 7.03
N ILE A 92 -3.22 -4.19 7.29
CA ILE A 92 -3.48 -3.33 8.47
C ILE A 92 -4.89 -2.75 8.42
N GLU A 93 -5.34 -2.25 7.27
CA GLU A 93 -6.70 -1.72 7.10
C GLU A 93 -7.76 -2.78 7.42
N MET A 94 -7.52 -4.03 7.04
CA MET A 94 -8.43 -5.16 7.32
C MET A 94 -8.39 -5.63 8.78
N LEU A 95 -7.20 -5.77 9.37
CA LEU A 95 -6.99 -6.45 10.65
C LEU A 95 -6.87 -5.49 11.85
N GLY A 96 -6.50 -4.25 11.59
CA GLY A 96 -6.10 -3.26 12.59
C GLY A 96 -6.47 -1.82 12.19
N SER A 97 -7.63 -1.64 11.57
CA SER A 97 -8.15 -0.32 11.18
C SER A 97 -8.09 0.70 12.33
N LEU A 98 -7.75 1.95 12.01
CA LEU A 98 -7.76 3.06 12.98
C LEU A 98 -9.16 3.33 13.56
N ALA A 99 -10.22 3.08 12.78
CA ALA A 99 -11.61 3.15 13.26
C ALA A 99 -12.06 1.88 14.00
N GLY A 100 -11.21 0.86 14.08
CA GLY A 100 -11.52 -0.45 14.63
C GLY A 100 -11.45 -0.51 16.16
N PRO A 101 -12.06 -1.55 16.77
CA PRO A 101 -12.12 -1.71 18.22
C PRO A 101 -10.74 -1.88 18.87
N GLY A 102 -9.75 -2.41 18.13
CA GLY A 102 -8.37 -2.52 18.61
C GLY A 102 -7.76 -1.15 18.92
N THR A 103 -7.94 -0.18 18.02
CA THR A 103 -7.46 1.19 18.22
C THR A 103 -8.21 1.89 19.35
N SER A 104 -9.52 1.67 19.49
CA SER A 104 -10.28 2.19 20.64
C SER A 104 -9.80 1.61 21.99
N ALA A 105 -9.43 0.33 22.01
CA ALA A 105 -8.86 -0.30 23.20
C ALA A 105 -7.48 0.29 23.54
N LEU A 106 -6.63 0.53 22.54
CA LEU A 106 -5.34 1.20 22.73
C LEU A 106 -5.50 2.61 23.30
N ALA A 107 -6.47 3.38 22.80
CA ALA A 107 -6.78 4.73 23.29
C ALA A 107 -7.24 4.74 24.76
N SER A 108 -7.74 3.62 25.27
CA SER A 108 -8.23 3.46 26.65
C SER A 108 -7.16 2.88 27.60
N LEU A 109 -5.93 2.66 27.13
CA LEU A 109 -4.85 2.13 27.97
C LEU A 109 -4.49 3.12 29.10
N PRO A 110 -4.00 2.63 30.26
CA PRO A 110 -3.53 3.48 31.34
C PRO A 110 -2.40 4.40 30.87
N ALA A 111 -2.65 5.72 30.80
CA ALA A 111 -1.68 6.69 30.28
C ALA A 111 -0.41 6.82 31.16
N ASN A 112 -0.47 6.37 32.42
CA ASN A 112 0.71 6.30 33.29
C ASN A 112 1.65 5.13 32.94
N GLU A 113 1.19 4.14 32.18
CA GLU A 113 1.97 2.97 31.74
C GLU A 113 2.26 3.01 30.23
N TYR A 114 1.28 3.41 29.42
CA TYR A 114 1.36 3.44 27.95
C TYR A 114 1.01 4.81 27.37
N PRO A 115 1.72 5.90 27.75
CA PRO A 115 1.34 7.26 27.38
C PRO A 115 1.27 7.46 25.86
N LEU A 116 2.28 7.00 25.12
CA LEU A 116 2.36 7.22 23.68
C LEU A 116 1.34 6.39 22.89
N LEU A 117 1.04 5.17 23.33
CA LEU A 117 0.04 4.32 22.66
C LEU A 117 -1.36 4.90 22.84
N ALA A 118 -1.72 5.27 24.07
CA ALA A 118 -3.02 5.85 24.37
C ALA A 118 -3.19 7.19 23.62
N GLU A 119 -2.19 8.08 23.69
CA GLU A 119 -2.21 9.38 23.00
C GLU A 119 -2.34 9.22 21.49
N THR A 120 -1.51 8.37 20.86
CA THR A 120 -1.52 8.17 19.41
C THR A 120 -2.84 7.55 18.94
N ALA A 121 -3.33 6.53 19.65
CA ALA A 121 -4.58 5.87 19.30
C ALA A 121 -5.80 6.78 19.48
N ALA A 122 -5.78 7.70 20.46
CA ALA A 122 -6.83 8.70 20.62
C ALA A 122 -6.89 9.64 19.40
N VAL A 123 -5.74 10.10 18.90
CA VAL A 123 -5.65 10.93 17.69
C VAL A 123 -6.04 10.15 16.43
N ALA A 124 -5.69 8.86 16.36
CA ALA A 124 -5.94 8.03 15.19
C ALA A 124 -7.42 7.92 14.80
N SER A 125 -8.34 8.10 15.75
CA SER A 125 -9.80 8.07 15.50
C SER A 125 -10.31 9.10 14.47
N GLY A 126 -9.52 10.15 14.19
CA GLY A 126 -9.86 11.17 13.20
C GLY A 126 -9.24 10.95 11.81
N ILE A 127 -8.52 9.85 11.58
CA ILE A 127 -7.81 9.58 10.33
C ILE A 127 -8.60 8.56 9.51
N GLU A 128 -9.05 8.99 8.32
CA GLU A 128 -9.76 8.10 7.39
C GLU A 128 -8.80 7.11 6.71
N PRO A 129 -9.25 5.89 6.35
CA PRO A 129 -8.39 4.86 5.74
C PRO A 129 -7.66 5.33 4.47
N ASP A 130 -8.34 6.13 3.65
CA ASP A 130 -7.74 6.72 2.45
C ASP A 130 -6.66 7.75 2.76
N GLU A 131 -6.81 8.49 3.85
CA GLU A 131 -5.77 9.38 4.31
C GLU A 131 -4.57 8.60 4.85
N GLU A 132 -4.80 7.61 5.70
CA GLU A 132 -3.76 6.75 6.25
C GLU A 132 -2.88 6.14 5.14
N PHE A 133 -3.49 5.53 4.13
CA PHE A 133 -2.78 4.94 3.00
C PHE A 133 -2.01 5.98 2.19
N ARG A 134 -2.62 7.12 1.87
CA ARG A 134 -1.95 8.13 1.04
C ARG A 134 -0.75 8.75 1.77
N ARG A 135 -0.91 9.05 3.06
CA ARG A 135 0.16 9.65 3.89
C ARG A 135 1.32 8.70 4.09
N GLY A 136 1.07 7.42 4.36
CA GLY A 136 2.16 6.44 4.45
C GLY A 136 2.88 6.24 3.11
N LEU A 137 2.15 6.22 2.00
CA LEU A 137 2.76 6.14 0.67
C LEU A 137 3.62 7.36 0.37
N GLU A 138 3.14 8.57 0.70
CA GLU A 138 3.90 9.82 0.57
C GLU A 138 5.21 9.79 1.35
N ILE A 139 5.22 9.20 2.55
CA ILE A 139 6.45 9.01 3.36
C ILE A 139 7.44 8.12 2.61
N LEU A 140 6.98 6.98 2.10
CA LEU A 140 7.83 6.05 1.35
C LEU A 140 8.38 6.67 0.06
N LEU A 141 7.53 7.30 -0.76
CA LEU A 141 7.93 7.92 -2.02
C LEU A 141 8.91 9.08 -1.80
N ARG A 142 8.75 9.83 -0.70
CA ARG A 142 9.72 10.87 -0.30
C ARG A 142 11.08 10.25 0.04
N ALA A 143 11.11 9.14 0.77
CA ALA A 143 12.35 8.43 1.10
C ALA A 143 13.04 7.86 -0.14
N LEU A 144 12.26 7.44 -1.14
CA LEU A 144 12.75 7.01 -2.46
C LEU A 144 13.15 8.20 -3.36
N GLN A 145 12.99 9.45 -2.94
CA GLN A 145 13.37 10.62 -3.73
C GLN A 145 12.75 10.64 -5.14
N VAL A 146 11.52 10.12 -5.26
CA VAL A 146 10.73 10.13 -6.50
C VAL A 146 9.56 11.10 -6.45
#